data_AF-A0A3G8C9W8-F1
#
_entry.id   AF-A0A3G8C9W8-F1
#
_cell.length_a   1.000
_cell.length_b   1.000
_cell.length_c   1.000
_cell.angle_alpha   90.00
_cell.angle_beta   90.00
_cell.angle_gamma   90.00
#
_symmetry.space_group_name_H-M   'P 1'
#
loop_
_entity.id
_entity.type
_entity.pdbx_description
1 polymer ?
#
loop_
_entity_poly.entity_id
_entity_poly.type
_entity_poly.pdbx_seq_one_letter_code
_entity_poly.pdbx_strand_id
1 'polypeptide(L)'
;MTFIQGEYRGQGTLLPESLDDYVSDTNPVRIADAFVDELDVASLGFDGAIPVDTGRPGYYLAILLKIYIHGYLNRIQSSRRLERGAQRNVELMWLPWRLMPDFKTIANFRNDNSKAIQGVCRQFVVLCQQLGLFGENLIAIDGGKFKAVNNRDRNFTSAKLKRRIEEIESSINR
;
A
#
# COMPACT_ATOMS: atom_id res chain seq x y z
N MET A 1 12.59 32.86 -30.34
CA MET A 1 11.85 32.33 -29.17
C MET A 1 12.80 31.52 -28.33
N THR A 2 12.96 31.86 -27.05
CA THR A 2 13.92 31.22 -26.14
C THR A 2 13.19 30.16 -25.32
N PHE A 3 13.66 28.92 -25.36
CA PHE A 3 13.13 27.83 -24.54
C PHE A 3 13.81 27.80 -23.18
N ILE A 4 13.08 27.36 -22.15
CA ILE A 4 13.67 27.03 -20.84
C ILE A 4 14.63 25.84 -21.05
N GLN A 5 15.88 26.00 -20.62
CA GLN A 5 16.91 24.97 -20.69
C GLN A 5 16.93 24.15 -19.40
N GLY A 6 17.10 22.83 -19.53
CA GLY A 6 17.36 21.95 -18.39
C GLY A 6 18.85 21.81 -18.10
N GLU A 7 19.19 20.98 -17.12
CA GLU A 7 20.57 20.68 -16.74
C GLU A 7 21.19 19.57 -17.61
N TYR A 8 22.50 19.68 -17.86
CA TYR A 8 23.24 18.70 -18.64
C TYR A 8 23.57 17.46 -17.81
N ARG A 9 23.30 16.26 -18.34
CA ARG A 9 23.50 14.97 -17.62
C ARG A 9 24.94 14.69 -17.18
N GLY A 10 25.93 15.32 -17.81
CA GLY A 10 27.34 15.17 -17.45
C GLY A 10 27.86 16.27 -16.53
N GLN A 11 27.00 17.22 -16.11
CA GLN A 11 27.36 18.24 -15.13
C GLN A 11 27.50 17.58 -13.76
N GLY A 12 28.70 17.68 -13.18
CA GLY A 12 28.96 17.23 -11.81
C GLY A 12 28.86 18.37 -10.80
N THR A 13 28.67 18.01 -9.54
CA THR A 13 28.73 18.92 -8.38
C THR A 13 30.04 18.70 -7.61
N LEU A 14 30.46 19.69 -6.81
CA LEU A 14 31.65 19.57 -5.95
C LEU A 14 31.46 18.48 -4.87
N LEU A 15 30.24 18.39 -4.31
CA LEU A 15 29.82 17.38 -3.35
C LEU A 15 28.56 16.68 -3.87
N PRO A 16 28.42 15.37 -3.68
CA PRO A 16 27.21 14.65 -4.10
C PRO A 16 26.00 15.12 -3.29
N GLU A 17 24.86 15.24 -3.96
CA GLU A 17 23.58 15.49 -3.31
C GLU A 17 23.24 14.31 -2.38
N SER A 18 22.68 14.63 -1.22
CA SER A 18 22.14 13.64 -0.30
C SER A 18 20.84 13.05 -0.85
N LEU A 19 20.40 11.91 -0.32
CA LEU A 19 19.07 11.39 -0.66
C LEU A 19 17.96 12.37 -0.29
N ASP A 20 18.16 13.14 0.78
CA ASP A 20 17.17 14.07 1.32
C ASP A 20 16.93 15.26 0.38
N ASP A 21 17.96 15.68 -0.37
CA ASP A 21 17.86 16.76 -1.36
C ASP A 21 16.89 16.43 -2.51
N TYR A 22 16.66 15.15 -2.80
CA TYR A 22 15.78 14.70 -3.88
C TYR A 22 14.33 14.48 -3.46
N VAL A 23 14.03 14.52 -2.16
CA VAL A 23 12.67 14.30 -1.63
C VAL A 23 12.25 15.57 -0.92
N SER A 24 11.31 16.32 -1.48
CA SER A 24 10.87 17.57 -0.85
C SER A 24 10.29 17.34 0.56
N ASP A 25 10.38 18.36 1.42
CA ASP A 25 9.83 18.31 2.78
C ASP A 25 8.32 18.05 2.82
N THR A 26 7.61 18.44 1.76
CA THR A 26 6.18 18.24 1.60
C THR A 26 5.82 16.93 0.91
N ASN A 27 6.80 16.07 0.58
CA ASN A 27 6.53 14.81 -0.10
C ASN A 27 5.77 13.85 0.84
N PRO A 28 4.62 13.27 0.42
CA PRO A 28 3.85 12.33 1.23
C PRO A 28 4.63 11.09 1.71
N VAL A 29 5.71 10.71 1.04
CA VAL A 29 6.56 9.58 1.46
C VAL A 29 7.11 9.78 2.87
N ARG A 30 7.36 11.03 3.28
CA ARG A 30 7.85 11.37 4.63
C ARG A 30 6.82 11.06 5.72
N ILE A 31 5.52 11.18 5.39
CA ILE A 31 4.44 10.80 6.32
C ILE A 31 4.44 9.28 6.52
N ALA A 32 4.62 8.52 5.44
CA ALA A 32 4.70 7.06 5.55
C ALA A 32 5.93 6.61 6.35
N ASP A 33 7.06 7.30 6.20
CA ASP A 33 8.30 7.07 6.94
C ASP A 33 8.11 7.31 8.44
N ALA A 34 7.70 8.52 8.81
CA ALA A 34 7.46 8.92 10.20
C ALA A 34 6.39 8.06 10.86
N PHE A 35 5.30 7.73 10.14
CA PHE A 35 4.26 6.85 10.68
C PHE A 35 4.80 5.48 11.04
N VAL A 36 5.61 4.85 10.18
CA VAL A 36 6.13 3.51 10.45
C VAL A 36 7.19 3.51 11.56
N ASP A 37 7.98 4.58 11.68
CA ASP A 37 8.99 4.68 12.74
C ASP A 37 8.39 4.78 14.15
N GLU A 38 7.18 5.31 14.27
CA GLU A 38 6.42 5.34 15.53
C GLU A 38 5.73 4.00 15.86
N LEU A 39 5.72 3.03 14.94
CA LEU A 39 5.07 1.73 15.18
C LEU A 39 6.00 0.77 15.92
N ASP A 40 5.50 0.21 17.01
CA ASP A 40 6.05 -1.02 17.58
C ASP A 40 5.60 -2.23 16.74
N VAL A 41 6.32 -2.48 15.65
CA VAL A 41 6.08 -3.63 14.75
C VAL A 41 6.10 -4.98 15.48
N ALA A 42 6.82 -5.11 16.60
CA ALA A 42 6.86 -6.36 17.36
C ALA A 42 5.54 -6.63 18.10
N SER A 43 4.94 -5.62 18.72
CA SER A 43 3.64 -5.77 19.40
C SER A 43 2.45 -5.85 18.44
N LEU A 44 2.61 -5.43 17.19
CA LEU A 44 1.57 -5.46 16.15
C LEU A 44 1.39 -6.82 15.48
N GLY A 45 2.07 -7.86 15.96
CA GLY A 45 1.90 -9.23 15.50
C GLY A 45 2.55 -9.50 14.14
N PHE A 46 3.65 -8.81 13.84
CA PHE A 46 4.47 -9.18 12.70
C PHE A 46 5.41 -10.35 13.05
N ASP A 47 5.37 -11.39 12.22
CA ASP A 47 6.25 -12.54 12.29
C ASP A 47 7.66 -12.18 11.80
N GLY A 48 8.69 -12.69 12.48
CA GLY A 48 10.09 -12.42 12.15
C GLY A 48 10.63 -11.10 12.69
N ALA A 49 9.97 -10.49 13.68
CA ALA A 49 10.47 -9.29 14.36
C ALA A 49 11.75 -9.55 15.15
N ILE A 50 11.94 -10.80 15.60
CA ILE A 50 13.15 -11.25 16.30
C ILE A 50 14.05 -11.94 15.27
N PRO A 51 15.27 -11.44 15.03
CA PRO A 51 16.22 -12.07 14.12
C PRO A 51 16.57 -13.49 14.60
N VAL A 52 16.64 -14.42 13.65
CA VAL A 52 17.20 -15.75 13.92
C VAL A 52 18.72 -15.63 13.85
N ASP A 53 19.43 -16.22 14.80
CA ASP A 53 20.90 -16.18 14.90
C ASP A 53 21.63 -17.03 13.83
N THR A 54 20.91 -17.51 12.82
CA THR A 54 21.45 -18.38 11.78
C THR A 54 21.11 -17.87 10.38
N GLY A 55 22.05 -18.03 9.45
CA GLY A 55 21.89 -17.65 8.05
C GLY A 55 22.21 -16.19 7.75
N ARG A 56 21.70 -15.70 6.61
CA ARG A 56 21.86 -14.29 6.21
C ARG A 56 20.93 -13.43 7.06
N PRO A 57 21.42 -12.31 7.63
CA PRO A 57 20.56 -11.36 8.33
C PRO A 57 19.38 -10.90 7.47
N GLY A 58 18.19 -10.93 8.06
CA GLY A 58 16.98 -10.41 7.44
C GLY A 58 16.97 -8.88 7.37
N TYR A 59 16.06 -8.33 6.58
CA TYR A 59 15.75 -6.90 6.63
C TYR A 59 14.90 -6.60 7.86
N TYR A 60 15.06 -5.40 8.43
CA TYR A 60 14.13 -4.89 9.43
C TYR A 60 12.71 -4.84 8.87
N LEU A 61 11.73 -5.32 9.64
CA LEU A 61 10.33 -5.38 9.19
C LEU A 61 9.76 -4.00 8.88
N ALA A 62 10.18 -2.97 9.63
CA ALA A 62 9.83 -1.57 9.37
C ALA A 62 10.18 -1.15 7.94
N ILE A 63 11.34 -1.56 7.42
CA ILE A 63 11.79 -1.23 6.06
C ILE A 63 10.89 -1.90 5.00
N LEU A 64 10.55 -3.18 5.21
CA LEU A 64 9.65 -3.91 4.31
C LEU A 64 8.22 -3.35 4.36
N LEU A 65 7.76 -2.93 5.53
CA LEU A 65 6.47 -2.27 5.74
C LEU A 65 6.42 -0.91 5.05
N LYS A 66 7.46 -0.08 5.18
CA LYS A 66 7.59 1.21 4.48
C LYS A 66 7.48 1.02 2.96
N ILE A 67 8.23 0.08 2.37
CA ILE A 67 8.16 -0.25 0.94
C ILE A 67 6.73 -0.69 0.55
N TYR A 68 6.09 -1.51 1.39
CA TYR A 68 4.74 -2.00 1.12
C TYR A 68 3.69 -0.89 1.15
N ILE A 69 3.74 0.00 2.16
CA ILE A 69 2.84 1.15 2.28
C ILE A 69 3.05 2.10 1.10
N HIS A 70 4.30 2.41 0.74
CA HIS A 70 4.59 3.21 -0.45
C HIS A 70 3.98 2.56 -1.71
N GLY A 71 4.13 1.24 -1.86
CA GLY A 71 3.52 0.48 -2.94
C GLY A 71 2.00 0.60 -2.97
N TYR A 72 1.35 0.53 -1.82
CA TYR A 72 -0.09 0.69 -1.70
C TYR A 72 -0.55 2.09 -2.11
N LEU A 73 0.07 3.14 -1.56
CA LEU A 73 -0.23 4.55 -1.85
C LEU A 73 -0.06 4.87 -3.35
N ASN A 74 0.97 4.30 -3.98
CA ASN A 74 1.28 4.51 -5.40
C ASN A 74 0.64 3.47 -6.34
N ARG A 75 -0.28 2.61 -5.85
CA ARG A 75 -0.96 1.56 -6.63
C ARG A 75 0.00 0.57 -7.32
N ILE A 76 1.14 0.29 -6.69
CA ILE A 76 2.17 -0.67 -7.11
C ILE A 76 2.03 -1.97 -6.29
N GLN A 77 1.14 -2.87 -6.73
CA GLN A 77 0.85 -4.12 -6.00
C GLN A 77 1.83 -5.28 -6.29
N SER A 78 2.66 -5.14 -7.33
CA SER A 78 3.58 -6.20 -7.75
C SER A 78 4.92 -6.08 -7.03
N SER A 79 5.33 -7.12 -6.31
CA SER A 79 6.64 -7.17 -5.63
C SER A 79 7.81 -6.97 -6.60
N ARG A 80 7.70 -7.46 -7.86
CA ARG A 80 8.71 -7.21 -8.92
C ARG A 80 8.72 -5.77 -9.41
N ARG A 81 7.60 -5.04 -9.31
CA ARG A 81 7.58 -3.60 -9.61
C ARG A 81 8.17 -2.80 -8.45
N LEU A 82 7.95 -3.24 -7.21
CA LEU A 82 8.55 -2.63 -6.02
C LEU A 82 10.07 -2.83 -5.98
N GLU A 83 10.55 -4.04 -6.24
CA GLU A 83 11.98 -4.34 -6.40
C GLU A 83 12.63 -3.42 -7.45
N ARG A 84 12.05 -3.35 -8.66
CA ARG A 84 12.52 -2.39 -9.69
C ARG A 84 12.43 -0.94 -9.25
N GLY A 85 11.43 -0.60 -8.43
CA GLY A 85 11.24 0.72 -7.85
C GLY A 85 12.39 1.09 -6.92
N ALA A 86 12.82 0.19 -6.03
CA ALA A 86 13.96 0.38 -5.13
C ALA A 86 15.28 0.69 -5.86
N GLN A 87 15.37 0.38 -7.16
CA GLN A 87 16.56 0.67 -7.97
C GLN A 87 16.53 1.96 -8.77
N ARG A 88 15.37 2.61 -8.91
CA ARG A 88 15.23 3.73 -9.87
C ARG A 88 14.31 4.86 -9.43
N ASN A 89 13.43 4.60 -8.47
CA ASN A 89 12.52 5.60 -7.94
C ASN A 89 13.16 6.21 -6.70
N VAL A 90 13.28 7.54 -6.68
CA VAL A 90 14.02 8.24 -5.63
C VAL A 90 13.37 8.11 -4.25
N GLU A 91 12.03 8.07 -4.17
CA GLU A 91 11.31 7.83 -2.92
C GLU A 91 11.60 6.42 -2.39
N LEU A 92 11.64 5.41 -3.25
CA LEU A 92 12.02 4.03 -2.88
C LEU A 92 13.53 3.82 -2.70
N MET A 93 14.36 4.80 -3.04
CA MET A 93 15.76 4.83 -2.61
C MET A 93 15.90 5.52 -1.25
N TRP A 94 15.17 6.61 -1.04
CA TRP A 94 15.19 7.41 0.19
C TRP A 94 14.62 6.62 1.38
N LEU A 95 13.42 6.06 1.20
CA LEU A 95 12.63 5.43 2.25
C LEU A 95 13.29 4.22 2.93
N PRO A 96 13.92 3.27 2.21
CA PRO A 96 14.66 2.17 2.82
C PRO A 96 16.18 2.42 2.89
N TRP A 97 16.63 3.67 2.78
CA TRP A 97 18.06 4.05 2.76
C TRP A 97 18.90 3.28 1.72
N ARG A 98 18.37 3.15 0.50
CA ARG A 98 18.92 2.39 -0.63
C ARG A 98 19.04 0.89 -0.42
N LEU A 99 18.42 0.32 0.62
CA LEU A 99 18.24 -1.12 0.67
C LEU A 99 17.31 -1.58 -0.47
N MET A 100 17.69 -2.69 -1.10
CA MET A 100 16.99 -3.26 -2.25
C MET A 100 16.53 -4.69 -1.96
N PRO A 101 15.49 -4.88 -1.12
CA PRO A 101 14.88 -6.19 -0.95
C PRO A 101 14.42 -6.74 -2.30
N ASP A 102 14.75 -8.01 -2.57
CA ASP A 102 14.30 -8.68 -3.78
C ASP A 102 12.79 -8.93 -3.77
N PHE A 103 12.22 -9.25 -4.94
CA PHE A 103 10.78 -9.45 -5.02
C PHE A 103 10.27 -10.61 -4.14
N LYS A 104 11.11 -11.62 -3.86
CA LYS A 104 10.73 -12.77 -3.03
C LYS A 104 10.61 -12.35 -1.57
N THR A 105 11.56 -11.57 -1.08
CA THR A 105 11.58 -10.99 0.26
C THR A 105 10.31 -10.16 0.50
N ILE A 106 9.99 -9.27 -0.44
CA ILE A 106 8.77 -8.44 -0.35
C ILE A 106 7.50 -9.30 -0.42
N ALA A 107 7.47 -10.30 -1.30
CA ALA A 107 6.32 -11.19 -1.45
C ALA A 107 6.07 -12.05 -0.20
N ASN A 108 7.12 -12.62 0.38
CA ASN A 108 7.06 -13.44 1.59
C ASN A 108 6.62 -12.59 2.78
N PHE A 109 7.24 -11.43 2.99
CA PHE A 109 6.83 -10.48 4.04
C PHE A 109 5.32 -10.19 4.00
N ARG A 110 4.77 -9.90 2.81
CA ARG A 110 3.34 -9.66 2.64
C ARG A 110 2.48 -10.89 2.94
N ASN A 111 2.93 -12.06 2.50
CA ASN A 111 2.19 -13.31 2.69
C ASN A 111 2.10 -13.66 4.18
N ASP A 112 3.24 -13.60 4.85
CA ASP A 112 3.41 -14.05 6.23
C ASP A 112 2.76 -13.04 7.20
N ASN A 113 2.82 -11.74 6.89
CA ASN A 113 2.35 -10.67 7.77
C ASN A 113 1.01 -10.03 7.34
N SER A 114 0.22 -10.70 6.51
CA SER A 114 -0.96 -10.12 5.86
C SER A 114 -1.98 -9.50 6.83
N LYS A 115 -2.22 -10.12 7.99
CA LYS A 115 -3.14 -9.61 9.03
C LYS A 115 -2.58 -8.38 9.75
N ALA A 116 -1.30 -8.41 10.12
CA ALA A 116 -0.62 -7.29 10.78
C ALA A 116 -0.59 -6.05 9.88
N ILE A 117 -0.26 -6.24 8.60
CA ILE A 117 -0.30 -5.20 7.57
C ILE A 117 -1.70 -4.58 7.46
N GLN A 118 -2.76 -5.38 7.46
CA GLN A 118 -4.14 -4.85 7.44
C GLN A 118 -4.45 -4.02 8.69
N GLY A 119 -3.96 -4.44 9.86
CA GLY A 119 -4.06 -3.69 11.11
C GLY A 119 -3.37 -2.33 11.04
N VAL A 120 -2.12 -2.31 10.56
CA VAL A 120 -1.34 -1.07 10.38
C VAL A 120 -2.02 -0.14 9.38
N CYS A 121 -2.44 -0.64 8.22
CA CYS A 121 -3.13 0.19 7.22
C CYS A 121 -4.43 0.79 7.79
N ARG A 122 -5.15 0.05 8.64
CA ARG A 122 -6.33 0.59 9.33
C ARG A 122 -5.94 1.75 10.26
N GLN A 123 -4.90 1.58 11.08
CA GLN A 123 -4.43 2.64 11.97
C GLN A 123 -3.95 3.87 11.19
N PHE A 124 -3.23 3.67 10.08
CA PHE A 124 -2.80 4.75 9.19
C PHE A 124 -3.98 5.56 8.65
N VAL A 125 -5.02 4.89 8.18
CA VAL A 125 -6.24 5.55 7.69
C VAL A 125 -6.92 6.32 8.83
N VAL A 126 -7.05 5.73 10.03
CA VAL A 126 -7.63 6.44 11.19
C VAL A 126 -6.81 7.68 11.55
N LEU A 127 -5.48 7.59 11.54
CA LEU A 127 -4.59 8.73 11.78
C LEU A 127 -4.80 9.84 10.74
N CYS A 128 -4.81 9.49 9.45
CA CYS A 128 -5.09 10.44 8.38
C CYS A 128 -6.47 11.11 8.54
N GLN A 129 -7.47 10.37 9.03
CA GLN A 129 -8.80 10.92 9.33
C GLN A 129 -8.77 11.91 10.49
N GLN A 130 -8.08 11.58 11.59
CA GLN A 130 -7.95 12.45 12.76
C GLN A 130 -7.20 13.74 12.45
N LEU A 131 -6.20 13.66 11.57
CA LEU A 131 -5.42 14.81 11.10
C LEU A 131 -6.14 15.64 10.03
N GLY A 132 -7.34 15.25 9.61
CA GLY A 132 -8.09 15.95 8.56
C GLY A 132 -7.40 15.90 7.19
N LEU A 133 -6.56 14.88 6.94
CA LEU A 133 -5.80 14.75 5.69
C LEU A 133 -6.63 14.17 4.54
N PHE A 134 -7.82 13.64 4.83
CA PHE A 134 -8.80 13.31 3.80
C PHE A 134 -9.63 14.55 3.47
N GLY A 135 -9.65 14.93 2.19
CA GLY A 135 -10.67 15.87 1.69
C GLY A 135 -12.07 15.26 1.79
N GLU A 136 -13.11 16.10 1.69
CA GLU A 136 -14.54 15.73 1.71
C GLU A 136 -14.99 14.85 0.51
N ASN A 137 -14.09 14.06 -0.06
CA ASN A 137 -14.41 13.16 -1.15
C ASN A 137 -15.07 11.91 -0.57
N LEU A 138 -16.37 11.77 -0.82
CA LEU A 138 -17.13 10.56 -0.53
C LEU A 138 -16.49 9.37 -1.28
N ILE A 139 -15.77 8.50 -0.56
CA ILE A 139 -15.18 7.28 -1.13
C ILE A 139 -16.21 6.15 -1.00
N ALA A 140 -16.90 5.84 -2.10
CA ALA A 140 -17.71 4.62 -2.20
C ALA A 140 -16.80 3.44 -2.61
N ILE A 141 -16.55 2.51 -1.68
CA ILE A 141 -15.81 1.27 -1.95
C ILE A 141 -16.83 0.14 -2.11
N ASP A 142 -17.20 -0.19 -3.36
CA ASP A 142 -17.92 -1.44 -3.64
C ASP A 142 -16.92 -2.60 -3.72
N GLY A 143 -16.60 -3.18 -2.56
CA GLY A 143 -15.58 -4.22 -2.39
C GLY A 143 -16.09 -5.66 -2.53
N GLY A 144 -17.34 -5.87 -2.97
CA GLY A 144 -17.94 -7.20 -3.03
C GLY A 144 -17.40 -8.06 -4.19
N LYS A 145 -16.50 -9.01 -3.90
CA LYS A 145 -16.20 -10.09 -4.85
C LYS A 145 -17.29 -11.15 -4.79
N PHE A 146 -18.38 -10.94 -5.51
CA PHE A 146 -19.42 -11.94 -5.67
C PHE A 146 -18.98 -12.97 -6.72
N LYS A 147 -18.89 -14.25 -6.32
CA LYS A 147 -18.77 -15.34 -7.30
C LYS A 147 -20.05 -15.36 -8.14
N ALA A 148 -19.92 -15.23 -9.46
CA ALA A 148 -21.05 -15.39 -10.36
C ALA A 148 -21.57 -16.84 -10.26
N VAL A 149 -22.76 -17.01 -9.68
CA VAL A 149 -23.45 -18.30 -9.64
C VAL A 149 -24.37 -18.40 -10.85
N ASN A 150 -23.93 -19.06 -11.91
CA ASN A 150 -24.71 -19.25 -13.14
C ASN A 150 -25.75 -20.39 -13.03
N ASN A 151 -26.28 -20.64 -11.83
CA ASN A 151 -27.40 -21.58 -11.69
C ASN A 151 -28.66 -20.89 -12.24
N ARG A 152 -29.44 -21.60 -13.09
CA ARG A 152 -30.67 -21.10 -13.72
C ARG A 152 -31.67 -20.50 -12.71
N ASP A 153 -31.67 -21.04 -11.48
CA ASP A 153 -32.53 -20.59 -10.38
C ASP A 153 -31.96 -19.43 -9.56
N ARG A 154 -30.66 -19.14 -9.71
CA ARG A 154 -29.97 -18.01 -9.06
C ARG A 154 -29.62 -16.86 -10.02
N ASN A 155 -30.06 -16.95 -11.27
CA ASN A 155 -30.04 -15.83 -12.21
C ASN A 155 -31.26 -14.93 -11.95
N PHE A 156 -31.00 -13.72 -11.45
CA PHE A 156 -32.00 -12.70 -11.16
C PHE A 156 -32.08 -11.70 -12.32
N THR A 157 -33.18 -11.75 -13.07
CA THR A 157 -33.57 -10.69 -14.01
C THR A 157 -34.52 -9.71 -13.32
N SER A 158 -34.65 -8.50 -13.84
CA SER A 158 -35.60 -7.49 -13.33
C SER A 158 -37.02 -8.04 -13.19
N ALA A 159 -37.47 -8.84 -14.17
CA ALA A 159 -38.78 -9.51 -14.13
C ALA A 159 -38.89 -10.55 -12.99
N LYS A 160 -37.84 -11.33 -12.72
CA LYS A 160 -37.82 -12.30 -11.61
C LYS A 160 -37.79 -11.63 -10.25
N LEU A 161 -37.05 -10.54 -10.11
CA LEU A 161 -37.01 -9.76 -8.87
C LEU A 161 -38.39 -9.19 -8.53
N LYS A 162 -39.09 -8.64 -9.54
CA LYS A 162 -40.45 -8.12 -9.36
C LYS A 162 -41.43 -9.19 -8.87
N ARG A 163 -41.44 -10.37 -9.50
CA ARG A 163 -42.25 -11.51 -9.03
C ARG A 163 -41.90 -11.97 -7.62
N ARG A 164 -40.61 -12.00 -7.25
CA ARG A 164 -40.17 -12.39 -5.91
C ARG A 164 -40.64 -11.41 -4.85
N ILE A 165 -40.63 -10.11 -5.16
CA ILE A 165 -41.16 -9.07 -4.27
C ILE A 165 -42.67 -9.26 -4.09
N GLU A 166 -43.43 -9.46 -5.17
CA GLU A 166 -44.88 -9.74 -5.13
C GLU A 166 -45.21 -11.00 -4.29
N GLU A 167 -44.44 -12.09 -4.47
CA GLU A 167 -44.57 -13.32 -3.67
C GLU A 167 -44.32 -13.06 -2.17
N ILE A 168 -43.25 -12.33 -1.83
CA ILE A 168 -42.91 -12.01 -0.43
C ILE A 168 -44.00 -11.14 0.20
N GLU A 169 -44.47 -10.11 -0.50
CA GLU A 169 -45.56 -9.24 -0.04
C GLU A 169 -46.85 -10.02 0.17
N SER A 170 -47.18 -10.97 -0.71
CA SER A 170 -48.36 -11.84 -0.52
C SER A 170 -48.22 -12.79 0.67
N SER A 171 -46.99 -13.24 0.99
CA SER A 171 -46.72 -14.13 2.12
C SER A 171 -46.68 -13.42 3.47
N ILE A 172 -46.35 -12.11 3.48
CA ILE A 172 -46.40 -11.26 4.67
C ILE A 172 -47.84 -10.87 5.01
N ASN A 173 -48.71 -10.75 4.00
CA ASN A 173 -50.12 -10.40 4.14
C ASN A 173 -51.05 -11.60 4.41
N ARG A 174 -50.50 -12.77 4.75
CA ARG A 174 -51.23 -14.00 5.06
C ARG A 174 -50.97 -14.43 6.49
#